data_AF-Q5QQQ7-F1
#
_entry.id   AF-Q5QQQ7-F1
#
_cell.length_a   1.000
_cell.length_b   1.000
_cell.length_c   1.000
_cell.angle_alpha   90.00
_cell.angle_beta   90.00
_cell.angle_gamma   90.00
#
_symmetry.space_group_name_H-M   'P 1'
#
loop_
_entity.id
_entity.type
_entity.pdbx_description
1 polymer ?
#
loop_
_entity_poly.entity_id
_entity_poly.type
_entity_poly.pdbx_seq_one_letter_code
_entity_poly.pdbx_strand_id
1 'polypeptide(L)'
;MFKHSISSGGQLKDNWRTLSAVLANAAKYENQGITYIGNDVTEYFQTYQDLYNDALNILDGLDQRGIKLGDKVILQIAKNKDFIPALWACFL
;
A
#
# COMPACT_ATOMS: atom_id res chain seq x y z
N MET A 1 -2.09 -30.37 40.32
CA MET A 1 -2.86 -30.74 39.11
C MET A 1 -2.57 -29.68 38.05
N PHE A 2 -1.65 -29.92 37.12
CA PHE A 2 -1.22 -28.90 36.15
C PHE A 2 -2.18 -28.87 34.95
N LYS A 3 -3.02 -27.83 34.86
CA LYS A 3 -3.77 -27.49 33.64
C LYS A 3 -2.77 -26.94 32.63
N HIS A 4 -2.40 -27.73 31.63
CA HIS A 4 -1.65 -27.22 30.49
C HIS A 4 -2.63 -26.53 29.54
N SER A 5 -2.32 -25.29 29.17
CA SER A 5 -2.95 -24.59 28.05
C SER A 5 -1.97 -24.59 26.89
N ILE A 6 -2.38 -25.11 25.73
CA ILE A 6 -1.63 -25.05 24.48
C ILE A 6 -2.51 -24.32 23.46
N SER A 7 -1.90 -23.36 22.76
CA SER A 7 -2.47 -22.68 21.59
C SER A 7 -1.57 -22.96 20.38
N SER A 8 -2.17 -23.30 19.25
CA SER A 8 -1.49 -23.47 17.97
C SER A 8 -2.32 -22.85 16.86
N GLY A 9 -1.80 -21.81 16.21
CA GLY A 9 -2.45 -21.10 15.11
C GLY A 9 -2.24 -21.74 13.73
N GLY A 10 -1.65 -22.93 13.67
CA GLY A 10 -1.24 -23.58 12.43
C GLY A 10 0.13 -23.12 11.91
N GLN A 11 0.68 -23.88 10.96
CA GLN A 11 1.93 -23.53 10.27
C GLN A 11 1.64 -22.63 9.05
N LEU A 12 2.39 -21.54 8.94
CA LEU A 12 2.41 -20.67 7.77
C LEU A 12 3.78 -20.79 7.08
N LYS A 13 3.78 -20.92 5.75
CA LYS A 13 5.01 -20.92 4.96
C LYS A 13 5.45 -19.49 4.68
N ASP A 14 6.75 -19.24 4.80
CA ASP A 14 7.33 -17.97 4.42
C ASP A 14 7.25 -17.78 2.90
N ASN A 15 6.85 -16.58 2.48
CA ASN A 15 6.65 -16.23 1.08
C ASN A 15 7.73 -15.27 0.54
N TRP A 16 8.59 -14.69 1.39
CA TRP A 16 9.71 -13.82 1.01
C TRP A 16 9.38 -12.69 0.02
N ARG A 17 8.15 -12.15 0.05
CA ARG A 17 7.72 -11.08 -0.88
C ARG A 17 8.00 -9.69 -0.33
N THR A 18 8.28 -8.74 -1.22
CA THR A 18 8.30 -7.30 -0.91
C THR A 18 6.92 -6.68 -1.15
N LEU A 19 6.65 -5.52 -0.53
CA LEU A 19 5.42 -4.76 -0.80
C LEU A 19 5.34 -4.33 -2.27
N SER A 20 6.44 -3.90 -2.87
CA SER A 20 6.50 -3.55 -4.30
C SER A 20 6.05 -4.72 -5.20
N ALA A 21 6.51 -5.94 -4.93
CA ALA A 21 6.06 -7.14 -5.63
C ALA A 21 4.60 -7.52 -5.34
N VAL A 22 4.04 -7.07 -4.21
CA VAL A 22 2.62 -7.24 -3.91
C VAL A 22 1.76 -6.34 -4.78
N LEU A 23 2.05 -5.04 -4.82
CA LEU A 23 1.28 -4.11 -5.65
C LEU A 23 1.45 -4.39 -7.14
N ALA A 24 2.67 -4.65 -7.60
CA ALA A 24 2.93 -4.96 -9.02
C ALA A 24 2.19 -6.23 -9.48
N ASN A 25 1.96 -7.20 -8.59
CA ASN A 25 1.13 -8.36 -8.92
C ASN A 25 -0.37 -8.02 -8.90
N ALA A 26 -0.82 -7.23 -7.92
CA ALA A 26 -2.21 -6.79 -7.82
C ALA A 26 -2.65 -5.94 -9.03
N ALA A 27 -1.74 -5.11 -9.55
CA ALA A 27 -1.95 -4.27 -10.73
C ALA A 27 -2.23 -5.05 -12.03
N LYS A 28 -2.01 -6.37 -12.06
CA LYS A 28 -2.33 -7.23 -13.21
C LYS A 28 -3.81 -7.61 -13.29
N TYR A 29 -4.57 -7.42 -12.22
CA TYR A 29 -5.97 -7.80 -12.16
C TYR A 29 -6.85 -6.59 -12.48
N GLU A 30 -7.59 -6.69 -13.59
CA GLU A 30 -8.59 -5.69 -13.95
C GLU A 30 -9.74 -5.65 -12.93
N ASN A 31 -10.37 -4.48 -12.78
CA ASN A 31 -11.54 -4.26 -11.92
C ASN A 31 -11.34 -4.59 -10.42
N GLN A 32 -10.10 -4.70 -9.96
CA GLN A 32 -9.76 -4.79 -8.53
C GLN A 32 -9.03 -3.53 -8.08
N GLY A 33 -9.32 -3.07 -6.87
CA GLY A 33 -8.79 -1.80 -6.40
C GLY A 33 -9.37 -1.35 -5.07
N ILE A 34 -9.32 -0.04 -4.88
CA ILE A 34 -9.68 0.64 -3.64
C ILE A 34 -10.87 1.56 -3.92
N THR A 35 -11.94 1.39 -3.14
CA THR A 35 -13.03 2.37 -3.10
C THR A 35 -12.78 3.36 -1.97
N TYR A 36 -12.62 4.62 -2.33
CA TYR A 36 -12.51 5.73 -1.40
C TYR A 36 -13.88 6.33 -1.13
N ILE A 37 -14.24 6.46 0.15
CA ILE A 37 -15.47 7.12 0.58
C ILE A 37 -15.14 8.57 0.96
N GLY A 38 -15.77 9.53 0.28
CA GLY A 38 -15.71 10.95 0.57
C GLY A 38 -16.56 11.34 1.78
N ASN A 39 -16.30 12.54 2.32
CA ASN A 39 -17.06 13.06 3.47
C ASN A 39 -18.54 13.32 3.14
N ASP A 40 -18.85 13.49 1.85
CA ASP A 40 -20.18 13.64 1.28
C ASP A 40 -20.79 12.30 0.83
N VAL A 41 -20.22 11.17 1.28
CA VAL A 41 -20.63 9.80 0.91
C VAL A 41 -20.43 9.49 -0.58
N THR A 42 -19.67 10.32 -1.31
CA THR A 42 -19.28 9.99 -2.68
C THR A 42 -18.26 8.86 -2.70
N GLU A 43 -18.38 7.98 -3.69
CA GLU A 43 -17.43 6.90 -3.90
C GLU A 43 -16.53 7.20 -5.09
N TYR A 44 -15.24 6.91 -4.94
CA TYR A 44 -14.28 6.93 -6.02
C TYR A 44 -13.52 5.60 -6.03
N PHE A 45 -13.60 4.86 -7.13
CA PHE A 45 -12.86 3.61 -7.30
C PHE A 45 -11.56 3.85 -8.06
N GLN A 46 -10.45 3.41 -7.49
CA GLN A 46 -9.13 3.41 -8.11
C GLN A 46 -8.66 1.97 -8.27
N THR A 47 -8.32 1.56 -9.49
CA THR A 47 -7.78 0.21 -9.71
C THR A 47 -6.38 0.08 -9.10
N TYR A 48 -5.93 -1.15 -8.81
CA TYR A 48 -4.54 -1.37 -8.39
C TYR A 48 -3.53 -0.96 -9.47
N GLN A 49 -3.93 -0.99 -10.75
CA GLN A 49 -3.11 -0.48 -11.85
C GLN A 49 -2.96 1.05 -11.77
N ASP A 50 -4.06 1.77 -11.55
CA ASP A 50 -4.04 3.23 -11.38
C ASP A 50 -3.25 3.62 -10.13
N LEU A 51 -3.43 2.91 -9.01
CA LEU A 51 -2.65 3.13 -7.80
C LEU A 51 -1.15 2.94 -8.05
N TYR A 52 -0.76 1.89 -8.76
CA TYR A 52 0.65 1.64 -9.09
C TYR A 52 1.24 2.78 -9.92
N ASN A 53 0.49 3.26 -10.93
CA ASN A 53 0.92 4.38 -11.77
C ASN A 53 1.00 5.70 -10.99
N ASP A 54 -0.01 6.00 -10.17
CA ASP A 54 -0.03 7.20 -9.32
C ASP A 54 1.15 7.20 -8.33
N ALA A 55 1.45 6.04 -7.73
CA ALA A 55 2.59 5.88 -6.83
C ALA A 55 3.93 6.10 -7.55
N LEU A 56 4.11 5.59 -8.77
CA LEU A 56 5.32 5.85 -9.57
C LEU A 56 5.47 7.33 -9.93
N ASN A 57 4.39 8.01 -10.28
CA ASN A 57 4.42 9.45 -10.57
C ASN A 57 4.81 10.27 -9.32
N ILE A 58 4.31 9.89 -8.14
CA ILE A 58 4.69 10.54 -6.88
C ILE A 58 6.15 10.24 -6.53
N LEU A 59 6.61 9.00 -6.73
CA LEU A 59 8.00 8.60 -6.49
C LEU A 59 8.97 9.42 -7.35
N ASP A 60 8.68 9.61 -8.64
CA ASP A 60 9.46 10.49 -9.53
C ASP A 60 9.54 11.92 -8.96
N GLY A 61 8.43 12.46 -8.45
CA GLY A 61 8.40 13.76 -7.80
C GLY A 61 9.18 13.83 -6.47
N LEU A 62 9.30 12.72 -5.74
CA LEU A 62 10.12 12.61 -4.52
C LEU A 62 11.61 12.55 -4.87
N ASP A 63 11.99 11.74 -5.87
CA ASP A 63 13.37 11.61 -6.35
C ASP A 63 13.90 12.95 -6.88
N GLN A 64 13.10 13.67 -7.67
CA GLN A 64 13.43 15.03 -8.14
C GLN A 64 13.62 16.04 -7.00
N ARG A 65 13.04 15.79 -5.82
CA ARG A 65 13.22 16.61 -4.61
C ARG A 65 14.38 16.15 -3.74
N GLY A 66 15.13 15.15 -4.19
CA GLY A 66 16.33 14.63 -3.55
C GLY A 66 16.08 13.65 -2.41
N ILE A 67 14.85 13.13 -2.27
CA ILE A 67 14.55 12.04 -1.33
C ILE A 67 15.17 10.76 -1.87
N LYS A 68 15.96 10.08 -1.06
CA LYS A 68 16.69 8.86 -1.45
C LYS A 68 16.13 7.63 -0.76
N LEU A 69 16.48 6.46 -1.29
CA LEU A 69 16.21 5.18 -0.66
C LEU A 69 16.76 5.18 0.78
N GLY A 70 15.88 4.90 1.75
CA GLY A 70 16.19 4.86 3.18
C GLY A 70 15.93 6.17 3.93
N ASP A 71 15.64 7.27 3.23
CA ASP A 71 15.19 8.50 3.87
C ASP A 71 13.80 8.32 4.48
N LYS A 72 13.52 9.12 5.51
CA LYS A 72 12.23 9.10 6.22
C LYS A 72 11.40 10.28 5.77
N VAL A 73 10.15 10.01 5.42
CA VAL A 73 9.16 11.03 5.08
C VAL A 73 8.05 11.08 6.14
N ILE A 74 7.53 12.28 6.40
CA ILE A 74 6.35 12.47 7.26
C ILE A 74 5.14 12.71 6.36
N LEU A 75 4.14 11.83 6.42
CA LEU A 75 2.89 12.00 5.69
C LEU A 75 1.85 12.68 6.58
N GLN A 76 1.52 13.93 6.26
CA GLN A 76 0.42 14.70 6.87
C GLN A 76 -0.65 14.97 5.82
N ILE A 77 -1.28 13.90 5.34
CA ILE A 77 -2.22 13.93 4.21
C ILE A 77 -3.57 13.42 4.68
N ALA A 78 -4.57 14.31 4.76
CA ALA A 78 -5.88 13.97 5.30
C ALA A 78 -6.76 13.16 4.33
N LYS A 79 -6.57 13.35 3.02
CA LYS A 79 -7.42 12.73 2.00
C LYS A 79 -6.89 11.34 1.65
N ASN A 80 -7.69 10.30 1.88
CA ASN A 80 -7.29 8.91 1.64
C ASN A 80 -6.79 8.66 0.20
N LYS A 81 -7.44 9.24 -0.81
CA LYS A 81 -7.04 9.10 -2.21
C LYS A 81 -5.70 9.75 -2.56
N ASP A 82 -5.13 10.55 -1.67
CA ASP A 82 -3.81 11.16 -1.83
C ASP A 82 -2.80 10.47 -0.89
N PHE A 83 -3.24 10.10 0.33
CA PHE A 83 -2.42 9.39 1.31
C PHE A 83 -1.97 8.01 0.82
N ILE A 84 -2.88 7.19 0.27
CA ILE A 84 -2.56 5.81 -0.12
C ILE A 84 -1.54 5.78 -1.28
N PRO A 85 -1.72 6.55 -2.37
CA PRO A 85 -0.69 6.64 -3.42
C PRO A 85 0.66 7.16 -2.89
N ALA A 86 0.66 8.17 -2.00
CA ALA A 86 1.90 8.68 -1.42
C ALA A 86 2.63 7.67 -0.54
N LEU A 87 1.88 6.85 0.22
CA LEU A 87 2.46 5.76 1.02
C LEU A 87 3.09 4.70 0.10
N TRP A 88 2.38 4.30 -0.96
CA TRP A 88 2.90 3.32 -1.92
C TRP A 88 4.10 3.84 -2.72
N ALA A 89 4.15 5.14 -3.02
CA ALA A 89 5.33 5.77 -3.62
C ALA A 89 6.59 5.59 -2.77
N CYS A 90 6.46 5.51 -1.45
CA CYS A 90 7.59 5.27 -0.55
C CYS A 90 8.00 3.79 -0.45
N PHE A 91 7.11 2.86 -0.82
CA PHE A 91 7.37 1.42 -0.81
C PHE A 91 7.92 0.89 -2.14
N LEU A 92 7.74 1.65 -3.24
CA LEU A 92 8.25 1.35 -4.57
C LEU A 92 9.68 1.87 -4.73
#